data_AF-A0A379FGM2-F1
#
_entry.id   AF-A0A379FGM2-F1
#
_cell.length_a   1.000
_cell.length_b   1.000
_cell.length_c   1.000
_cell.angle_alpha   90.00
_cell.angle_beta   90.00
_cell.angle_gamma   90.00
#
_symmetry.space_group_name_H-M   'P 1'
#
loop_
_entity.id
_entity.type
_entity.pdbx_description
1 polymer ?
#
loop_
_entity_poly.entity_id
_entity_poly.type
_entity_poly.pdbx_seq_one_letter_code
_entity_poly.pdbx_strand_id
1 'polypeptide(L)'
;MTNNCYYLDAILIQYYQGRDNSVNYRIARRNAHSSDGELASLISNMSSEPKSFQTSQEEAFKLLCLNHTLLSYISALGVHRCKIEDEAVLTLLNDTVCYIDSALRRKKPQDNDFIQSHDQLIARVNAQPSSDNARIQLVLTQIRLLLDLLPQIVNCIELIEQTEWQNDKDKLATA
;
A
#
# COMPACT_ATOMS: atom_id res chain seq x y z
N MET A 1 -3.22 7.42 -0.79
CA MET A 1 -2.94 6.37 0.22
C MET A 1 -1.79 6.72 1.18
N THR A 2 -1.39 8.00 1.26
CA THR A 2 -0.24 8.49 2.05
C THR A 2 -0.28 8.12 3.55
N ASN A 3 -1.46 8.11 4.16
CA ASN A 3 -1.59 7.77 5.58
C ASN A 3 -1.24 6.30 5.88
N ASN A 4 -1.38 5.39 4.91
CA ASN A 4 -0.91 4.01 5.06
C ASN A 4 0.62 3.94 5.10
N CYS A 5 1.30 4.74 4.27
CA CYS A 5 2.76 4.84 4.27
C CYS A 5 3.26 5.39 5.61
N TYR A 6 2.66 6.47 6.12
CA TYR A 6 3.00 7.00 7.45
C TYR A 6 2.77 5.99 8.58
N TYR A 7 1.74 5.16 8.46
CA TYR A 7 1.53 4.08 9.43
C TYR A 7 2.59 2.99 9.32
N LEU A 8 2.97 2.60 8.10
CA LEU A 8 4.04 1.64 7.86
C LEU A 8 5.41 2.15 8.34
N ASP A 9 5.73 3.44 8.13
CA ASP A 9 6.92 4.10 8.68
C ASP A 9 6.95 4.06 10.21
N ALA A 10 5.82 4.38 10.83
CA ALA A 10 5.70 4.33 12.29
C ALA A 10 5.88 2.90 12.83
N ILE A 11 5.49 1.87 12.07
CA ILE A 11 5.73 0.45 12.40
C ILE A 11 7.21 0.09 12.22
N LEU A 12 7.86 0.56 11.15
CA LEU A 12 9.26 0.29 10.87
C LEU A 12 10.16 0.72 12.04
N ILE A 13 9.94 1.93 12.58
CA ILE A 13 10.67 2.45 13.75
C ILE A 13 10.61 1.46 14.93
N GLN A 14 9.46 0.81 15.13
CA GLN A 14 9.21 -0.11 16.25
C GLN A 14 9.92 -1.46 16.08
N TYR A 15 10.23 -1.84 14.83
CA TYR A 15 11.06 -3.01 14.55
C TYR A 15 12.54 -2.76 14.83
N TYR A 16 13.01 -1.50 14.70
CA TYR A 16 14.37 -1.11 15.07
C TYR A 16 14.53 -0.87 16.58
N GLN A 17 13.61 -0.11 17.17
CA GLN A 17 13.78 0.43 18.54
C GLN A 17 13.03 -0.37 19.60
N GLY A 18 12.10 -1.23 19.19
CA GLY A 18 11.21 -1.94 20.08
C GLY A 18 9.82 -1.31 20.16
N ARG A 19 8.90 -2.08 20.75
CA ARG A 19 7.52 -1.66 20.85
C ARG A 19 7.37 -0.56 21.90
N ASP A 20 6.96 0.60 21.45
CA ASP A 20 6.30 1.61 22.26
C ASP A 20 4.82 1.77 21.83
N ASN A 21 4.03 2.42 22.68
CA ASN A 21 2.68 2.87 22.30
C ASN A 21 2.70 4.41 22.19
N SER A 22 3.70 4.95 21.51
CA SER A 22 3.87 6.38 21.32
C SER A 22 2.62 7.01 20.70
N VAL A 23 2.42 8.30 21.02
CA VAL A 23 1.35 9.10 20.44
C VAL A 23 1.49 9.14 18.92
N ASN A 24 2.72 9.24 18.40
CA ASN A 24 2.99 9.24 16.96
C ASN A 24 2.49 7.95 16.28
N TYR A 25 2.81 6.77 16.83
CA TYR A 25 2.30 5.49 16.33
C TYR A 25 0.77 5.43 16.34
N ARG A 26 0.14 5.87 17.44
CA ARG A 26 -1.33 5.86 17.58
C ARG A 26 -2.01 6.80 16.59
N ILE A 27 -1.44 7.98 16.34
CA ILE A 27 -1.95 8.94 15.35
C ILE A 27 -1.83 8.35 13.95
N ALA A 28 -0.65 7.81 13.58
CA ALA A 28 -0.45 7.23 12.26
C ALA A 28 -1.44 6.09 11.99
N ARG A 29 -1.62 5.17 12.96
CA ARG A 29 -2.62 4.10 12.87
C ARG A 29 -4.03 4.64 12.69
N ARG A 30 -4.43 5.62 13.51
CA ARG A 30 -5.77 6.22 13.44
C ARG A 30 -6.01 6.87 12.07
N ASN A 31 -5.04 7.64 11.59
CA ASN A 31 -5.17 8.36 10.32
C ASN A 31 -5.28 7.41 9.13
N ALA A 32 -4.52 6.30 9.14
CA ALA A 32 -4.63 5.27 8.11
C ALA A 32 -6.06 4.69 8.04
N HIS A 33 -6.61 4.25 9.19
CA HIS A 33 -7.99 3.74 9.23
C HIS A 33 -9.07 4.80 9.00
N SER A 34 -8.85 6.05 9.41
CA SER A 34 -9.78 7.16 9.14
C SER A 34 -9.88 7.41 7.64
N SER A 35 -8.74 7.55 6.96
CA SER A 35 -8.71 7.77 5.52
C SER A 35 -9.24 6.59 4.71
N ASP A 36 -9.08 5.38 5.22
CA ASP A 36 -9.71 4.18 4.65
C ASP A 36 -11.24 4.23 4.73
N GLY A 37 -11.80 4.64 5.88
CA GLY A 37 -13.24 4.86 6.04
C GLY A 37 -13.79 6.05 5.23
N GLU A 38 -13.00 7.12 5.09
CA GLU A 38 -13.31 8.26 4.21
C GLU A 38 -13.38 7.81 2.74
N LEU A 39 -12.40 7.02 2.27
CA LEU A 39 -12.40 6.45 0.91
C LEU A 39 -13.63 5.58 0.67
N ALA A 40 -13.98 4.71 1.63
CA ALA A 40 -15.18 3.89 1.54
C ALA A 40 -16.46 4.73 1.41
N SER A 41 -16.55 5.82 2.17
CA SER A 41 -17.68 6.74 2.14
C SER A 41 -17.78 7.47 0.79
N LEU A 42 -16.64 7.93 0.25
CA LEU A 42 -16.57 8.58 -1.06
C LEU A 42 -17.07 7.65 -2.17
N ILE A 43 -16.58 6.41 -2.20
CA ILE A 43 -16.96 5.43 -3.24
C ILE A 43 -18.42 5.01 -3.09
N SER A 44 -18.93 4.87 -1.86
CA SER A 44 -20.36 4.62 -1.63
C SER A 44 -21.22 5.75 -2.21
N ASN A 45 -20.79 7.00 -2.09
CA ASN A 45 -21.54 8.14 -2.64
C ASN A 45 -21.48 8.20 -4.17
N MET A 46 -20.37 7.76 -4.78
CA MET A 46 -20.22 7.69 -6.24
C MET A 46 -21.24 6.75 -6.90
N SER A 47 -21.81 5.78 -6.18
CA SER A 47 -22.85 4.87 -6.70
C SER A 47 -24.13 5.56 -7.20
N SER A 48 -24.31 6.85 -6.88
CA SER A 48 -25.41 7.68 -7.37
C SER A 48 -25.10 8.43 -8.68
N GLU A 49 -23.89 8.31 -9.22
CA GLU A 49 -23.47 8.99 -10.45
C GLU A 49 -24.00 8.33 -11.73
N PRO A 50 -24.11 9.08 -12.85
CA PRO A 50 -24.63 8.57 -14.12
C PRO A 50 -23.83 7.39 -14.70
N LYS A 51 -24.49 6.56 -15.52
CA LYS A 51 -23.90 5.36 -16.17
C LYS A 51 -22.62 5.61 -16.98
N SER A 52 -22.39 6.85 -17.43
CA SER A 52 -21.15 7.24 -18.11
C SER A 52 -19.89 7.05 -17.25
N PHE A 53 -20.02 6.91 -15.93
CA PHE A 53 -18.90 6.73 -15.00
C PHE A 53 -18.75 5.28 -14.49
N GLN A 54 -19.51 4.31 -15.02
CA GLN A 54 -19.58 2.97 -14.46
C GLN A 54 -18.22 2.24 -14.39
N THR A 55 -17.38 2.35 -15.43
CA THR A 55 -16.01 1.79 -15.42
C THR A 55 -15.12 2.43 -14.36
N SER A 56 -15.25 3.75 -14.16
CA SER A 56 -14.50 4.47 -13.12
C SER A 56 -14.96 4.07 -11.71
N GLN A 57 -16.25 3.79 -11.53
CA GLN A 57 -16.80 3.29 -10.26
C GLN A 57 -16.30 1.88 -9.92
N GLU A 58 -16.24 0.99 -10.92
CA GLU A 58 -15.73 -0.38 -10.74
C GLU A 58 -14.25 -0.38 -10.32
N GLU A 59 -13.41 0.41 -11.00
CA GLU A 59 -12.00 0.54 -10.61
C GLU A 59 -11.84 1.25 -9.26
N ALA A 60 -12.65 2.27 -8.94
CA ALA A 60 -12.62 2.90 -7.62
C ALA A 60 -12.96 1.89 -6.50
N PHE A 61 -14.00 1.06 -6.69
CA PHE A 61 -14.35 0.01 -5.75
C PHE A 61 -13.25 -1.04 -5.61
N LYS A 62 -12.60 -1.43 -6.71
CA LYS A 62 -11.44 -2.32 -6.69
C LYS A 62 -10.28 -1.69 -5.90
N LEU A 63 -9.99 -0.41 -6.11
CA LEU A 63 -8.97 0.31 -5.35
C LEU A 63 -9.27 0.32 -3.85
N LEU A 64 -10.53 0.50 -3.45
CA LEU A 64 -10.95 0.40 -2.04
C LEU A 64 -10.64 -0.98 -1.45
N CYS A 65 -11.03 -2.06 -2.14
CA CYS A 65 -10.74 -3.42 -1.70
C CYS A 65 -9.24 -3.69 -1.58
N LEU A 66 -8.45 -3.20 -2.54
CA LEU A 66 -6.99 -3.31 -2.49
C LEU A 66 -6.41 -2.49 -1.33
N ASN A 67 -6.93 -1.28 -1.07
CA ASN A 67 -6.51 -0.44 0.05
C ASN A 67 -6.81 -1.10 1.41
N HIS A 68 -8.01 -1.67 1.57
CA HIS A 68 -8.38 -2.43 2.77
C HIS A 68 -7.44 -3.62 3.00
N THR A 69 -7.10 -4.34 1.92
CA THR A 69 -6.18 -5.48 1.97
C THR A 69 -4.77 -5.04 2.37
N LEU A 70 -4.26 -3.98 1.73
CA LEU A 70 -2.97 -3.37 2.07
C LEU A 70 -2.92 -2.97 3.56
N LEU A 71 -3.93 -2.24 4.02
CA LEU A 71 -3.99 -1.77 5.41
C LEU A 71 -4.10 -2.92 6.41
N SER A 72 -4.72 -4.04 6.03
CA SER A 72 -4.77 -5.26 6.84
C SER A 72 -3.39 -5.90 6.99
N TYR A 73 -2.61 -6.00 5.90
CA TYR A 73 -1.23 -6.50 5.96
C TYR A 73 -0.31 -5.58 6.78
N ILE A 74 -0.43 -4.26 6.61
CA ILE A 74 0.27 -3.28 7.45
C ILE A 74 -0.15 -3.44 8.93
N SER A 75 -1.44 -3.64 9.19
CA SER A 75 -1.95 -3.82 10.56
C SER A 75 -1.42 -5.10 11.21
N ALA A 76 -1.24 -6.19 10.45
CA ALA A 76 -0.62 -7.40 10.95
C ALA A 76 0.83 -7.14 11.41
N LEU A 77 1.65 -6.45 10.60
CA LEU A 77 2.98 -5.98 11.05
C LEU A 77 2.86 -5.13 12.32
N GLY A 78 1.91 -4.21 12.37
CA GLY A 78 1.70 -3.33 13.52
C GLY A 78 1.31 -4.05 14.82
N VAL A 79 0.53 -5.14 14.75
CA VAL A 79 0.17 -5.97 15.92
C VAL A 79 1.38 -6.74 16.46
N HIS A 80 2.22 -7.24 15.55
CA HIS A 80 3.39 -8.06 15.88
C HIS A 80 4.70 -7.28 15.99
N ARG A 81 4.64 -5.95 15.95
CA ARG A 81 5.81 -5.07 16.07
C ARG A 81 6.58 -5.34 17.36
N CYS A 82 7.88 -5.52 17.21
CA CYS A 82 8.83 -5.72 18.30
C CYS A 82 10.24 -5.48 17.78
N LYS A 83 11.21 -5.27 18.67
CA LYS A 83 12.60 -5.18 18.25
C LYS A 83 13.04 -6.49 17.59
N ILE A 84 13.65 -6.41 16.42
CA ILE A 84 14.34 -7.51 15.74
C ILE A 84 15.83 -7.16 15.66
N GLU A 85 16.69 -8.17 15.74
CA GLU A 85 18.15 -8.01 15.66
C GLU A 85 18.72 -8.46 14.30
N ASP A 86 17.92 -9.18 13.52
CA ASP A 86 18.28 -9.60 12.17
C ASP A 86 18.32 -8.40 11.21
N GLU A 87 19.54 -7.93 10.94
CA GLU A 87 19.81 -6.78 10.09
C GLU A 87 19.38 -6.99 8.64
N ALA A 88 19.45 -8.22 8.12
CA ALA A 88 19.03 -8.53 6.76
C ALA A 88 17.51 -8.36 6.62
N VAL A 89 16.74 -8.86 7.60
CA VAL A 89 15.28 -8.70 7.63
C VAL A 89 14.89 -7.23 7.85
N LEU A 90 15.60 -6.50 8.71
CA LEU A 90 15.35 -5.08 8.95
C LEU A 90 15.62 -4.22 7.70
N THR A 91 16.72 -4.50 7.00
CA THR A 91 17.06 -3.83 5.74
C THR A 91 16.00 -4.12 4.68
N LEU A 92 15.59 -5.39 4.56
CA LEU A 92 14.56 -5.79 3.61
C LEU A 92 13.21 -5.12 3.90
N LEU A 93 12.83 -5.04 5.18
CA LEU A 93 11.61 -4.33 5.59
C LEU A 93 11.72 -2.84 5.24
N ASN A 94 12.83 -2.17 5.60
CA ASN A 94 13.07 -0.77 5.28
C ASN A 94 12.97 -0.49 3.77
N ASP A 95 13.62 -1.32 2.95
CA ASP A 95 13.60 -1.18 1.49
C ASP A 95 12.19 -1.38 0.93
N THR A 96 11.44 -2.34 1.49
CA THR A 96 10.03 -2.56 1.14
C THR A 96 9.17 -1.34 1.49
N VAL A 97 9.36 -0.73 2.67
CA VAL A 97 8.64 0.49 3.06
C VAL A 97 8.94 1.63 2.09
N CYS A 98 10.23 1.88 1.80
CA CYS A 98 10.65 2.94 0.88
C CYS A 98 10.10 2.71 -0.54
N TYR A 99 10.10 1.45 -1.00
CA TYR A 99 9.58 1.08 -2.31
C TYR A 99 8.06 1.28 -2.40
N ILE A 100 7.30 0.85 -1.40
CA ILE A 100 5.84 1.07 -1.35
C ILE A 100 5.51 2.56 -1.33
N ASP A 101 6.19 3.36 -0.51
CA ASP A 101 5.97 4.81 -0.46
C ASP A 101 6.25 5.47 -1.83
N SER A 102 7.38 5.11 -2.45
CA SER A 102 7.76 5.61 -3.77
C SER A 102 6.75 5.21 -4.85
N ALA A 103 6.31 3.95 -4.84
CA ALA A 103 5.33 3.41 -5.78
C ALA A 103 3.97 4.10 -5.67
N LEU A 104 3.45 4.30 -4.45
CA LEU A 104 2.14 4.90 -4.22
C LEU A 104 2.11 6.42 -4.42
N ARG A 105 3.28 7.09 -4.42
CA ARG A 105 3.41 8.53 -4.74
C ARG A 105 3.76 8.80 -6.19
N ARG A 106 4.08 7.75 -6.95
CA ARG A 106 4.47 7.86 -8.35
C ARG A 106 3.29 8.39 -9.17
N LYS A 107 3.55 9.36 -10.04
CA LYS A 107 2.58 9.92 -11.03
C LYS A 107 2.91 9.46 -12.46
N LYS A 108 3.54 8.29 -12.59
CA LYS A 108 4.06 7.77 -13.84
C LYS A 108 3.61 6.32 -13.99
N PRO A 109 3.26 5.87 -15.21
CA PRO A 109 2.92 4.47 -15.49
C PRO A 109 4.00 3.49 -15.03
N GLN A 110 3.67 2.23 -14.81
CA GLN A 110 4.67 1.17 -14.54
C GLN A 110 5.69 1.10 -15.68
N ASP A 111 6.95 1.47 -15.39
CA ASP A 111 8.07 1.40 -16.32
C ASP A 111 9.00 0.23 -15.98
N ASN A 112 10.00 0.00 -16.84
CA ASN A 112 10.98 -1.06 -16.65
C ASN A 112 11.72 -0.93 -15.30
N ASP A 113 11.99 0.30 -14.84
CA ASP A 113 12.68 0.55 -13.58
C ASP A 113 11.81 0.11 -12.38
N PHE A 114 10.49 0.37 -12.44
CA PHE A 114 9.54 -0.11 -11.45
C PHE A 114 9.49 -1.64 -11.40
N ILE A 115 9.32 -2.28 -12.57
CA ILE A 115 9.25 -3.75 -12.69
C ILE A 115 10.55 -4.38 -12.17
N GLN A 116 11.71 -3.85 -12.57
CA GLN A 116 13.00 -4.36 -12.13
C GLN A 116 13.20 -4.21 -10.61
N SER A 117 12.84 -3.06 -10.04
CA SER A 117 12.93 -2.83 -8.59
C SER A 117 12.00 -3.78 -7.83
N HIS A 118 10.81 -4.02 -8.38
CA HIS A 118 9.84 -4.98 -7.84
C HIS A 118 10.41 -6.40 -7.78
N ASP A 119 10.90 -6.88 -8.93
CA ASP A 119 11.42 -8.25 -9.08
C ASP A 119 12.65 -8.47 -8.20
N GLN A 120 13.52 -7.46 -8.06
CA GLN A 120 14.68 -7.53 -7.18
C GLN A 120 14.28 -7.68 -5.71
N LEU A 121 13.27 -6.94 -5.24
CA LEU A 121 12.78 -7.08 -3.86
C LEU A 121 12.14 -8.44 -3.63
N ILE A 122 11.28 -8.90 -4.55
CA ILE A 122 10.69 -10.25 -4.47
C ILE A 122 11.77 -11.33 -4.43
N ALA A 123 12.80 -11.22 -5.28
CA ALA A 123 13.91 -12.16 -5.28
C ALA A 123 14.68 -12.16 -3.95
N ARG A 124 14.93 -10.98 -3.36
CA ARG A 124 15.58 -10.85 -2.05
C ARG A 124 14.76 -11.44 -0.91
N VAL A 125 13.43 -11.30 -0.95
CA VAL A 125 12.51 -11.95 0.01
C VAL A 125 12.57 -13.47 -0.13
N ASN A 126 12.51 -13.98 -1.35
CA ASN A 126 12.54 -15.43 -1.63
C ASN A 126 13.90 -16.07 -1.31
N ALA A 127 14.99 -15.29 -1.35
CA ALA A 127 16.32 -15.74 -1.01
C ALA A 127 16.58 -15.77 0.51
N GLN A 128 15.67 -15.24 1.34
CA GLN A 128 15.84 -15.32 2.79
C GLN A 128 15.76 -16.78 3.27
N PRO A 129 16.66 -17.21 4.16
CA PRO A 129 16.61 -18.56 4.70
C PRO A 129 15.35 -18.74 5.54
N SER A 130 14.86 -19.98 5.58
CA SER A 130 13.83 -20.36 6.53
C SER A 130 14.31 -20.04 7.95
N SER A 131 13.62 -19.14 8.63
CA SER A 131 13.90 -18.79 10.02
C SER A 131 12.96 -19.57 10.93
N ASP A 132 13.48 -20.19 12.00
CA ASP A 132 12.64 -20.82 13.03
C ASP A 132 11.93 -19.81 13.93
N ASN A 133 12.32 -18.52 13.85
CA ASN A 133 11.70 -17.44 14.59
C ASN A 133 10.38 -17.02 13.90
N ALA A 134 9.26 -17.34 14.53
CA ALA A 134 7.91 -17.04 14.05
C ALA A 134 7.68 -15.54 13.75
N ARG A 135 8.40 -14.63 14.44
CA ARG A 135 8.27 -13.18 14.20
C ARG A 135 8.95 -12.76 12.90
N ILE A 136 10.12 -13.33 12.61
CA ILE A 136 10.81 -13.11 11.33
C ILE A 136 9.97 -13.69 10.19
N GLN A 137 9.44 -14.91 10.36
CA GLN A 137 8.54 -15.52 9.38
C GLN A 137 7.35 -14.61 9.08
N LEU A 138 6.70 -14.08 10.12
CA LEU A 138 5.59 -13.15 9.95
C LEU A 138 5.98 -11.89 9.17
N VAL A 139 7.11 -11.26 9.50
CA VAL A 139 7.59 -10.07 8.76
C VAL A 139 7.82 -10.40 7.29
N LEU A 140 8.51 -11.50 6.98
CA LEU A 140 8.78 -11.91 5.60
C LEU A 140 7.48 -12.24 4.83
N THR A 141 6.52 -12.91 5.49
CA THR A 141 5.21 -13.17 4.90
C THR A 141 4.48 -11.87 4.59
N GLN A 142 4.43 -10.92 5.53
CA GLN A 142 3.75 -9.64 5.28
C GLN A 142 4.45 -8.82 4.20
N ILE A 143 5.78 -8.79 4.16
CA ILE A 143 6.53 -8.15 3.07
C ILE A 143 6.11 -8.73 1.72
N ARG A 144 6.06 -10.06 1.59
CA ARG A 144 5.66 -10.72 0.34
C ARG A 144 4.23 -10.36 -0.06
N LEU A 145 3.29 -10.41 0.87
CA LEU A 145 1.90 -10.05 0.62
C LEU A 145 1.75 -8.57 0.20
N LEU A 146 2.51 -7.66 0.79
CA LEU A 146 2.53 -6.25 0.40
C LEU A 146 3.07 -6.07 -1.02
N LEU A 147 4.17 -6.76 -1.35
CA LEU A 147 4.76 -6.70 -2.68
C LEU A 147 3.81 -7.30 -3.73
N ASP A 148 3.23 -8.47 -3.50
CA ASP A 148 2.30 -9.12 -4.44
C ASP A 148 1.05 -8.25 -4.74
N LEU A 149 0.63 -7.42 -3.78
CA LEU A 149 -0.53 -6.53 -3.89
C LEU A 149 -0.21 -5.22 -4.62
N LEU A 150 1.02 -4.70 -4.47
CA LEU A 150 1.37 -3.33 -4.87
C LEU A 150 1.18 -3.05 -6.38
N PRO A 151 1.61 -3.92 -7.32
CA PRO A 151 1.39 -3.68 -8.76
C PRO A 151 -0.09 -3.55 -9.12
N GLN A 152 -0.98 -4.27 -8.42
CA GLN A 152 -2.42 -4.21 -8.66
C GLN A 152 -2.99 -2.86 -8.23
N ILE A 153 -2.51 -2.32 -7.10
CA ILE A 153 -2.88 -0.98 -6.62
C ILE A 153 -2.42 0.07 -7.61
N VAL A 154 -1.15 0.03 -8.02
CA VAL A 154 -0.58 1.01 -8.94
C VAL A 154 -1.32 0.99 -10.29
N ASN A 155 -1.57 -0.19 -10.85
CA ASN A 155 -2.34 -0.31 -12.09
C ASN A 155 -3.78 0.22 -11.95
N CYS A 156 -4.44 -0.02 -10.81
CA CYS A 156 -5.78 0.47 -10.57
C CYS A 156 -5.83 2.01 -10.50
N ILE A 157 -4.85 2.63 -9.83
CA ILE A 157 -4.69 4.09 -9.81
C ILE A 157 -4.49 4.64 -11.23
N GLU A 158 -3.62 4.02 -12.03
CA GLU A 158 -3.37 4.44 -13.42
C GLU A 158 -4.64 4.37 -14.29
N LEU A 159 -5.44 3.32 -14.15
CA LEU A 159 -6.70 3.18 -14.91
C LEU A 159 -7.73 4.24 -14.52
N ILE A 160 -7.85 4.57 -13.24
CA ILE A 160 -8.75 5.64 -12.76
C ILE A 160 -8.31 6.98 -13.36
N GLU A 161 -7.02 7.32 -13.26
CA GLU A 161 -6.48 8.58 -13.78
C GLU A 161 -6.67 8.71 -15.31
N GLN A 162 -6.50 7.62 -16.06
CA GLN A 162 -6.74 7.60 -17.52
C GLN A 162 -8.23 7.78 -17.87
N THR A 163 -9.12 7.17 -17.09
CA THR A 163 -10.57 7.23 -17.31
C THR A 163 -11.13 8.62 -17.01
N GLU A 164 -10.65 9.26 -15.94
CA GLU A 164 -11.01 10.65 -15.59
C GLU A 164 -10.60 11.63 -16.70
N TRP A 165 -9.37 11.50 -17.22
CA TRP A 165 -8.88 12.35 -18.31
C TRP A 165 -9.69 12.20 -19.59
N GLN A 166 -10.11 10.99 -19.94
CA GLN A 166 -10.92 10.74 -21.13
C GLN A 166 -12.34 11.34 -20.98
N ASN A 167 -12.95 11.20 -19.80
CA ASN A 167 -14.26 11.78 -19.51
C ASN A 167 -14.27 13.31 -19.57
N ASP A 168 -13.22 13.97 -19.08
CA ASP A 168 -13.10 15.43 -19.14
C ASP A 168 -12.92 15.94 -20.57
N LYS A 169 -12.19 15.20 -21.41
CA LYS A 169 -12.08 15.50 -22.84
C LYS A 169 -13.42 15.38 -23.58
N ASP A 170 -14.17 14.33 -23.31
CA ASP A 170 -15.45 14.09 -23.98
C ASP A 170 -16.49 15.16 -23.60
N LYS A 171 -16.48 15.65 -22.36
CA LYS A 171 -17.30 16.80 -21.92
C LYS A 171 -16.93 18.10 -22.64
N LEU A 172 -15.63 18.36 -22.85
CA LEU A 172 -15.16 19.55 -23.57
C LEU A 172 -15.43 19.48 -25.07
N ALA A 173 -15.55 18.29 -25.65
CA ALA A 173 -15.83 18.09 -27.07
C ALA A 173 -17.34 18.15 -27.41
N THR A 174 -18.22 18.02 -26.41
CA THR A 174 -19.68 18.05 -26.57
C THR A 174 -20.33 19.36 -26.10
N ALA A 175 -19.54 20.30 -25.58
CA ALA A 175 -19.94 21.65 -25.19
C ALA A 175 -19.59 22.68 -26.27
#